data_AF-A0A9E6ELX3-F1
#
_entry.id   AF-A0A9E6ELX3-F1
#
_cell.length_a   1.000
_cell.length_b   1.000
_cell.length_c   1.000
_cell.angle_alpha   90.00
_cell.angle_beta   90.00
_cell.angle_gamma   90.00
#
_symmetry.space_group_name_H-M   'P 1'
#
loop_
_entity.id
_entity.type
_entity.pdbx_description
1 polymer ?
#
loop_
_entity_poly.entity_id
_entity_poly.type
_entity_poly.pdbx_seq_one_letter_code
_entity_poly.pdbx_strand_id
1 'polypeptide(L)'
;MATALPLYPLSSKVTALRGVGPAFAEAFEAAGITTLKELLWSLPYRYIDRGSLQKIGELDTRWSPDREPVTVLGTVKDLRSTTTRVQRMALTEVLLQDGTGTIR
;
A
#
# COMPACT_ATOMS: atom_id res chain seq x y z
N MET A 1 -1.18 -24.48 -21.06
CA MET A 1 -0.25 -25.45 -20.45
C MET A 1 -0.13 -25.08 -18.98
N ALA A 2 -0.62 -25.93 -18.07
CA ALA A 2 -0.55 -25.65 -16.64
C ALA A 2 0.91 -25.81 -16.18
N THR A 3 1.60 -24.69 -15.92
CA THR A 3 2.90 -24.71 -15.26
C THR A 3 2.72 -25.29 -13.87
N ALA A 4 3.34 -26.43 -13.59
CA ALA A 4 3.39 -26.99 -12.25
C ALA A 4 4.02 -25.96 -11.32
N LEU A 5 3.32 -25.61 -10.24
CA LEU A 5 3.89 -24.74 -9.20
C LEU A 5 5.10 -25.46 -8.59
N PRO A 6 6.29 -24.84 -8.56
CA PRO A 6 7.43 -25.44 -7.90
C PRO A 6 7.10 -25.65 -6.41
N LEU A 7 7.28 -26.88 -5.93
CA LEU A 7 7.16 -27.21 -4.52
C LEU A 7 8.43 -26.72 -3.81
N TYR A 8 8.29 -25.68 -2.99
CA TYR A 8 9.39 -25.19 -2.16
C TYR A 8 9.31 -25.79 -0.76
N PRO A 9 10.35 -26.51 -0.30
CA PRO A 9 10.48 -26.87 1.10
C PRO A 9 10.44 -25.64 2.01
N LEU A 10 9.87 -25.76 3.21
CA LEU A 10 9.81 -24.66 4.17
C LEU A 10 11.20 -24.18 4.65
N SER A 11 12.23 -25.03 4.49
CA SER A 11 13.63 -24.70 4.77
C SER A 11 14.31 -23.91 3.65
N SER A 12 13.66 -23.73 2.50
CA SER A 12 14.23 -22.95 1.40
C SER A 12 14.39 -21.48 1.78
N LYS A 13 15.39 -20.83 1.19
CA LYS A 13 15.61 -19.39 1.35
C LYS A 13 14.47 -18.59 0.73
N VAL A 14 14.18 -17.43 1.31
CA VAL A 14 13.14 -16.50 0.80
C VAL A 14 13.41 -16.03 -0.63
N THR A 15 14.69 -15.96 -1.03
CA THR A 15 15.12 -15.64 -2.39
C THR A 15 14.73 -16.67 -3.45
N ALA A 16 14.27 -17.86 -3.06
CA ALA A 16 13.73 -18.84 -4.00
C ALA A 16 12.38 -18.41 -4.59
N LEU A 17 11.68 -17.46 -3.93
CA LEU A 17 10.41 -16.93 -4.42
C LEU A 17 10.62 -15.94 -5.56
N ARG A 18 9.82 -16.11 -6.61
CA ARG A 18 9.72 -15.12 -7.70
C ARG A 18 9.28 -13.77 -7.13
N GLY A 19 10.03 -12.72 -7.43
CA GLY A 19 9.75 -11.35 -6.98
C GLY A 19 10.61 -10.89 -5.80
N VAL A 20 11.33 -11.81 -5.14
CA VAL A 20 12.30 -11.46 -4.10
C VAL A 20 13.66 -11.19 -4.77
N GLY A 21 13.90 -9.92 -5.10
CA GLY A 21 15.20 -9.45 -5.58
C GLY A 21 16.18 -9.13 -4.43
N PRO A 22 17.41 -8.66 -4.74
CA PRO A 22 18.44 -8.37 -3.74
C PRO A 22 17.98 -7.39 -2.65
N ALA A 23 17.26 -6.33 -3.01
CA ALA A 23 16.77 -5.34 -2.06
C ALA A 23 15.74 -5.93 -1.08
N PHE A 24 14.84 -6.80 -1.56
CA PHE A 24 13.88 -7.49 -0.69
C PHE A 24 14.59 -8.53 0.19
N ALA A 25 15.60 -9.23 -0.35
CA ALA A 25 16.37 -10.20 0.41
C ALA A 25 17.09 -9.53 1.60
N GLU A 26 17.74 -8.40 1.39
CA GLU A 26 18.39 -7.62 2.44
C GLU A 26 17.38 -7.14 3.50
N ALA A 27 16.21 -6.65 3.06
CA ALA A 27 15.14 -6.24 3.97
C ALA A 27 14.58 -7.41 4.80
N PHE A 28 14.42 -8.60 4.20
CA PHE A 28 13.98 -9.80 4.92
C PHE A 28 15.03 -10.28 5.91
N GLU A 29 16.32 -10.29 5.53
CA GLU A 29 17.42 -10.63 6.44
C GLU A 29 17.50 -9.66 7.62
N ALA A 30 17.35 -8.35 7.38
CA ALA A 30 17.29 -7.34 8.43
C ALA A 30 16.08 -7.52 9.38
N ALA A 31 14.97 -8.06 8.85
CA ALA A 31 13.79 -8.43 9.63
C ALA A 31 13.92 -9.81 10.33
N GLY A 32 15.06 -10.50 10.19
CA GLY A 32 15.29 -11.83 10.78
C GLY A 32 14.59 -12.97 10.03
N ILE A 33 14.18 -12.76 8.79
CA ILE A 33 13.44 -13.71 7.96
C ILE A 33 14.38 -14.24 6.86
N THR A 34 14.83 -15.48 7.01
CA THR A 34 15.76 -16.13 6.06
C THR A 34 15.10 -17.25 5.28
N THR A 35 14.14 -17.95 5.90
CA THR A 35 13.47 -19.13 5.34
C THR A 35 11.99 -18.87 5.00
N LEU A 36 11.44 -19.69 4.10
CA LEU A 36 10.01 -19.63 3.77
C LEU A 36 9.12 -19.92 4.98
N LYS A 37 9.58 -20.75 5.92
CA LYS A 37 8.88 -21.00 7.19
C LYS A 37 8.72 -19.71 8.00
N GLU A 38 9.80 -18.96 8.15
CA GLU A 38 9.80 -17.70 8.92
C GLU A 38 8.95 -16.64 8.22
N LEU A 39 9.01 -16.56 6.89
CA LEU A 39 8.14 -15.68 6.12
C LEU A 39 6.67 -16.03 6.31
N LEU A 40 6.31 -17.32 6.27
CA LEU A 40 4.92 -17.76 6.46
C LEU A 40 4.40 -17.46 7.87
N TRP A 41 5.29 -17.50 8.87
CA TRP A 41 4.96 -17.12 10.25
C TRP A 41 5.07 -15.62 10.54
N SER A 42 5.52 -14.82 9.58
CA SER A 42 5.45 -13.36 9.63
C SER A 42 4.02 -12.91 9.28
N LEU A 43 3.14 -12.96 10.28
CA LEU A 43 1.75 -12.59 10.10
C LEU A 43 1.61 -11.07 9.85
N PRO A 44 0.68 -10.65 8.97
CA PRO A 44 0.43 -9.24 8.74
C PRO A 44 0.07 -8.50 10.03
N TYR A 45 0.67 -7.32 10.25
CA TYR A 45 0.40 -6.50 11.43
C TYR A 45 -1.07 -6.04 11.50
N ARG A 46 -1.63 -5.60 10.37
CA ARG A 46 -3.06 -5.31 10.23
C ARG A 46 -3.52 -5.58 8.81
N TYR A 47 -4.79 -5.96 8.67
CA TYR A 47 -5.50 -5.95 7.40
C TYR A 47 -6.14 -4.58 7.20
N ILE A 48 -5.97 -4.00 6.02
CA ILE A 48 -6.65 -2.76 5.63
C ILE A 48 -7.76 -3.16 4.66
N ASP A 49 -9.02 -2.96 5.06
CA ASP A 49 -10.15 -3.16 4.15
C ASP A 49 -10.24 -2.00 3.15
N ARG A 50 -10.02 -2.30 1.87
CA ARG A 50 -10.14 -1.35 0.76
C ARG A 50 -11.42 -1.57 -0.06
N GLY A 51 -12.26 -2.53 0.31
CA GLY A 51 -13.54 -2.80 -0.35
C GLY A 51 -14.67 -1.88 0.11
N SER A 52 -14.57 -1.37 1.34
CA SER A 52 -15.53 -0.45 1.93
C SER A 52 -15.37 0.97 1.38
N LEU A 53 -16.01 1.23 0.23
CA LEU A 53 -16.03 2.54 -0.41
C LEU A 53 -16.98 3.51 0.31
N GLN A 54 -16.46 4.68 0.67
CA GLN A 54 -17.25 5.79 1.18
C GLN A 54 -17.40 6.89 0.13
N LYS A 55 -18.56 7.53 0.14
CA LYS A 55 -18.85 8.71 -0.69
C LYS A 55 -18.19 9.93 -0.10
N ILE A 56 -17.59 10.77 -0.96
CA ILE A 56 -16.90 11.99 -0.58
C ILE A 56 -17.84 12.96 0.14
N GLY A 57 -19.09 13.07 -0.31
CA GLY A 57 -20.10 13.95 0.32
C GLY A 57 -20.54 13.53 1.72
N GLU A 58 -20.26 12.28 2.13
CA GLU A 58 -20.64 11.71 3.43
C GLU A 58 -19.45 11.63 4.40
N LEU A 59 -18.26 12.09 3.98
CA LEU A 59 -17.07 12.07 4.83
C LEU A 59 -17.20 13.07 5.98
N ASP A 60 -16.98 12.61 7.21
CA ASP A 60 -16.83 13.52 8.36
C ASP A 60 -15.58 14.38 8.13
N THR A 61 -15.71 15.69 8.03
CA THR A 61 -14.56 16.58 7.79
C THR A 61 -13.85 16.99 9.08
N ARG A 62 -14.37 16.58 10.24
CA ARG A 62 -13.76 16.88 11.53
C ARG A 62 -12.50 16.06 11.72
N TRP A 63 -11.48 16.71 12.25
CA TRP A 63 -10.24 16.06 12.63
C TRP A 63 -10.44 15.27 13.93
N SER A 64 -9.96 14.03 13.95
CA SER A 64 -9.88 13.20 15.14
C SER A 64 -8.57 12.39 15.09
N PRO A 65 -7.82 12.29 16.20
CA PRO A 65 -6.57 11.51 16.23
C PRO A 65 -6.79 10.02 15.95
N ASP A 66 -7.97 9.49 16.27
CA ASP A 66 -8.31 8.07 16.15
C ASP A 66 -9.00 7.73 14.81
N ARG A 67 -8.92 8.62 13.83
CA ARG A 67 -9.63 8.45 12.56
C ARG A 67 -9.02 7.32 11.73
N GLU A 68 -9.84 6.34 11.39
CA GLU A 68 -9.44 5.27 10.48
C GLU A 68 -9.29 5.78 9.04
N PRO A 69 -8.38 5.19 8.24
CA PRO A 69 -8.27 5.50 6.83
C PRO A 69 -9.56 5.15 6.08
N VAL A 70 -10.05 6.09 5.29
CA VAL A 70 -11.24 5.90 4.45
C VAL A 70 -10.81 5.59 3.01
N THR A 71 -11.56 4.72 2.33
CA THR A 71 -11.36 4.44 0.90
C THR A 71 -12.43 5.17 0.10
N VAL A 72 -12.02 5.98 -0.87
CA VAL A 72 -12.90 6.71 -1.78
C VAL A 72 -12.57 6.35 -3.23
N LEU A 73 -13.59 6.38 -4.09
CA LEU A 73 -13.43 6.19 -5.53
C LEU A 73 -13.98 7.42 -6.23
N GLY A 74 -13.21 8.03 -7.12
CA GLY A 74 -13.64 9.21 -7.84
C GLY A 74 -12.84 9.45 -9.12
N THR A 75 -13.28 10.43 -9.89
CA THR A 75 -12.61 10.93 -11.08
C THR A 75 -11.71 12.09 -10.70
N VAL A 76 -10.46 12.06 -11.15
CA VAL A 76 -9.54 13.20 -11.03
C VAL A 76 -10.03 14.34 -11.93
N LYS A 77 -10.31 15.49 -11.34
CA LYS A 77 -10.77 16.70 -12.05
C LYS A 77 -9.66 17.71 -12.27
N ASP A 78 -8.71 17.79 -11.34
CA ASP A 78 -7.52 18.65 -11.47
C ASP A 78 -6.33 17.91 -10.85
N LEU A 79 -5.15 18.12 -11.44
CA LEU A 79 -3.87 17.56 -10.98
C LEU A 79 -2.82 18.64 -11.09
N ARG A 80 -2.25 19.04 -9.95
CA ARG A 80 -1.20 20.04 -9.91
C ARG A 80 0.03 19.49 -9.21
N SER A 81 1.17 19.60 -9.87
CA SER A 81 2.45 19.32 -9.25
C SER A 81 3.25 20.63 -9.18
N THR A 82 3.58 21.07 -7.98
CA THR A 82 4.38 22.27 -7.74
C THR A 82 5.56 21.94 -6.85
N THR A 83 6.71 22.52 -7.10
CA THR A 83 7.85 22.43 -6.17
C THR A 83 7.76 23.55 -5.16
N THR A 84 7.72 23.23 -3.87
CA THR A 84 7.77 24.26 -2.83
C THR A 84 9.14 24.95 -2.85
N ARG A 85 9.12 26.27 -2.64
CA ARG A 85 10.34 27.10 -2.59
C ARG A 85 11.29 26.68 -1.47
N VAL A 86 10.72 26.20 -0.36
CA VAL A 86 11.46 25.63 0.77
C VAL A 86 11.66 24.14 0.51
N GLN A 87 12.92 23.70 0.60
CA GLN A 87 13.36 22.29 0.45
C GLN A 87 13.15 21.62 -0.92
N ARG A 88 12.72 22.36 -1.98
CA ARG A 88 12.47 21.80 -3.33
C ARG A 88 11.55 20.55 -3.30
N MET A 89 10.66 20.47 -2.31
CA MET A 89 9.77 19.32 -2.15
C MET A 89 8.71 19.34 -3.26
N ALA A 90 8.51 18.21 -3.91
CA ALA A 90 7.45 18.06 -4.90
C ALA A 90 6.10 17.89 -4.17
N LEU A 91 5.23 18.89 -4.29
CA LEU A 91 3.86 18.85 -3.81
C LEU A 91 2.95 18.47 -4.97
N THR A 92 2.24 17.34 -4.83
CA THR A 92 1.22 16.92 -5.80
C THR A 92 -0.14 17.04 -5.14
N GLU A 93 -0.99 17.90 -5.69
CA GLU A 93 -2.38 18.11 -5.26
C GLU A 93 -3.32 17.54 -6.32
N VAL A 94 -4.39 16.87 -5.87
CA VAL A 94 -5.36 16.23 -6.75
C VAL A 94 -6.76 16.61 -6.30
N LEU A 95 -7.55 17.22 -7.19
CA LEU A 95 -8.97 17.41 -6.95
C LEU A 95 -9.72 16.15 -7.42
N LEU A 96 -10.30 15.41 -6.49
CA LEU A 96 -11.06 14.19 -6.75
C LEU A 96 -12.57 14.44 -6.59
N GLN A 97 -13.39 13.93 -7.51
CA GLN A 97 -14.85 14.05 -7.48
C GLN A 97 -15.53 12.68 -7.71
N ASP A 98 -16.51 12.32 -6.89
CA ASP A 98 -17.25 11.04 -6.98
C ASP A 98 -18.73 11.23 -7.36
N GLY A 99 -19.14 12.45 -7.70
CA GLY A 99 -20.52 12.82 -8.00
C GLY A 99 -21.33 13.23 -6.76
N THR A 100 -20.91 12.86 -5.56
CA THR A 100 -21.53 13.26 -4.29
C THR A 100 -20.81 14.43 -3.63
N GLY A 101 -19.51 14.56 -3.88
CA GLY A 101 -18.69 15.65 -3.36
C GLY A 101 -17.34 15.76 -4.07
N THR A 102 -16.52 16.69 -3.58
CA THR A 102 -15.15 16.94 -4.04
C THR A 102 -14.19 16.99 -2.87
N ILE A 103 -13.00 16.41 -3.01
CA ILE A 103 -11.90 16.47 -2.03
C ILE A 103 -10.60 16.87 -2.73
N ARG A 104 -9.72 17.59 -2.03
CA ARG A 104 -8.41 18.06 -2.52
C ARG A 104 -7.29 17.57 -1.63
#